data_AF-A0A3Q9KB61-F1
#
_entry.id   AF-A0A3Q9KB61-F1
#
_cell.length_a   1.000
_cell.length_b   1.000
_cell.length_c   1.000
_cell.angle_alpha   90.00
_cell.angle_beta   90.00
_cell.angle_gamma   90.00
#
_symmetry.space_group_name_H-M   'P 1'
#
loop_
_entity.id
_entity.type
_entity.pdbx_description
1 polymer ?
#
loop_
_entity_poly.entity_id
_entity_poly.type
_entity_poly.pdbx_seq_one_letter_code
_entity_poly.pdbx_strand_id
1 'polypeptide(L)'
;MGGYFKVETDSLGRMLKDLHDGQDNMRKALGAMKETGPKSMGAEALDNACDEFHDSWDNAIKKIADGTQAIEEKLKQVKQNYESLEHSLRDAFAKNAK
;
A
#
# COMPACT_ATOMS: atom_id res chain seq x y z
N MET A 1 -19.99 17.18 11.81
CA MET A 1 -18.69 17.20 11.11
C MET A 1 -17.90 15.89 11.27
N GLY A 2 -17.80 15.25 12.44
CA GLY A 2 -16.97 14.04 12.62
C GLY A 2 -17.41 12.74 11.91
N GLY A 3 -18.68 12.61 11.48
CA GLY A 3 -19.17 11.39 10.84
C GLY A 3 -18.65 11.16 9.41
N TYR A 4 -18.35 12.22 8.66
CA TYR A 4 -17.90 12.14 7.27
C TYR A 4 -16.44 11.68 7.18
N PHE A 5 -15.58 12.22 8.05
CA PHE A 5 -14.15 11.89 8.09
C PHE A 5 -13.86 10.46 8.58
N LYS A 6 -14.71 9.89 9.45
CA LYS A 6 -14.60 8.49 9.87
C LYS A 6 -14.79 7.53 8.68
N VAL A 7 -15.77 7.84 7.82
CA VAL A 7 -16.03 7.06 6.59
C VAL A 7 -14.86 7.19 5.61
N GLU A 8 -14.24 8.36 5.49
CA GLU A 8 -13.05 8.55 4.66
C GLU A 8 -11.84 7.75 5.22
N THR A 9 -11.60 7.77 6.54
CA THR A 9 -10.52 6.97 7.14
C THR A 9 -10.73 5.47 6.97
N ASP A 10 -11.97 4.99 7.13
CA ASP A 10 -12.31 3.58 6.90
C ASP A 10 -12.14 3.18 5.43
N SER A 11 -12.50 4.06 4.49
CA SER A 11 -12.34 3.83 3.05
C SER A 11 -10.87 3.78 2.64
N LEU A 12 -10.04 4.64 3.22
CA LEU A 12 -8.59 4.65 3.01
C LEU A 12 -7.91 3.41 3.61
N GLY A 13 -8.37 2.94 4.77
CA GLY A 13 -7.92 1.68 5.35
C GLY A 13 -8.22 0.47 4.46
N ARG A 14 -9.38 0.44 3.80
CA ARG A 14 -9.72 -0.59 2.81
C ARG A 14 -8.83 -0.49 1.57
N MET A 15 -8.64 0.71 1.04
CA MET A 15 -7.76 0.91 -0.12
C MET A 15 -6.32 0.43 0.16
N LEU A 16 -5.77 0.72 1.34
CA LEU A 16 -4.46 0.22 1.75
C LEU A 16 -4.44 -1.32 1.81
N LYS A 17 -5.47 -1.93 2.38
CA LYS A 17 -5.60 -3.38 2.42
C LYS A 17 -5.64 -3.99 1.02
N ASP A 18 -6.44 -3.43 0.13
CA ASP A 18 -6.57 -3.92 -1.25
C ASP A 18 -5.23 -3.82 -2.01
N LEU A 19 -4.46 -2.75 -1.77
CA LEU A 19 -3.11 -2.58 -2.32
C LEU A 19 -2.13 -3.63 -1.79
N HIS A 20 -2.15 -3.90 -0.48
CA HIS A 20 -1.33 -4.96 0.13
C HIS A 20 -1.69 -6.35 -0.41
N ASP A 21 -2.98 -6.67 -0.49
CA ASP A 21 -3.48 -7.94 -1.01
C ASP A 21 -3.10 -8.11 -2.49
N GLY A 22 -3.17 -7.03 -3.28
CA GLY A 22 -2.71 -6.98 -4.67
C GLY A 22 -1.21 -7.24 -4.80
N GLN A 23 -0.39 -6.63 -3.95
CA GLN A 23 1.05 -6.85 -3.90
C GLN A 23 1.39 -8.32 -3.60
N ASP A 24 0.74 -8.92 -2.61
CA ASP A 24 0.97 -10.30 -2.21
C ASP A 24 0.54 -11.29 -3.30
N ASN A 25 -0.58 -11.03 -3.96
CA ASN A 25 -1.06 -11.85 -5.08
C ASN A 25 -0.08 -11.79 -6.26
N MET A 26 0.47 -10.62 -6.57
CA MET A 26 1.48 -10.46 -7.62
C MET A 26 2.79 -11.21 -7.28
N ARG A 27 3.24 -11.13 -6.02
CA ARG A 27 4.42 -11.91 -5.55
C ARG A 27 4.20 -13.41 -5.66
N LYS A 28 3.01 -13.90 -5.29
CA LYS A 28 2.64 -15.32 -5.44
C LYS A 28 2.64 -15.75 -6.90
N ALA A 29 2.08 -14.92 -7.79
CA ALA A 29 2.06 -15.21 -9.23
C ALA A 29 3.47 -15.28 -9.82
N LEU A 30 4.39 -14.39 -9.43
CA LEU A 30 5.80 -14.45 -9.83
C LEU A 30 6.52 -15.69 -9.31
N GLY A 31 6.28 -16.05 -8.04
CA GLY A 31 6.80 -17.28 -7.46
C GLY A 31 6.35 -18.53 -8.23
N ALA A 32 5.05 -18.62 -8.53
CA ALA A 32 4.49 -19.69 -9.34
C ALA A 32 5.11 -19.72 -10.75
N MET A 33 5.26 -18.56 -11.41
CA MET A 33 5.92 -18.47 -12.71
C MET A 33 7.36 -18.98 -12.68
N LYS A 34 8.12 -18.68 -11.62
CA LYS A 34 9.49 -19.20 -11.42
C LYS A 34 9.53 -20.71 -11.24
N GLU A 35 8.53 -21.27 -10.56
CA GLU A 35 8.41 -22.74 -10.39
C GLU A 35 7.96 -23.45 -11.67
N THR A 36 7.10 -22.81 -12.48
CA THR A 36 6.65 -23.32 -13.79
C THR A 36 7.59 -22.97 -14.94
N GLY A 37 8.60 -22.12 -14.71
CA GLY A 37 9.63 -21.76 -15.69
C GLY A 37 10.39 -23.00 -16.17
N PRO A 38 10.96 -22.97 -17.38
CA PRO A 38 11.27 -24.16 -18.15
C PRO A 38 12.54 -24.84 -17.64
N LYS A 39 12.46 -25.52 -16.48
CA LYS A 39 13.40 -26.59 -16.12
C LYS A 39 13.41 -27.75 -17.13
N SER A 40 12.65 -27.67 -18.23
CA SER A 40 12.47 -28.74 -19.23
C SER A 40 12.38 -28.31 -20.71
N MET A 41 12.35 -27.02 -21.11
CA MET A 41 12.14 -26.67 -22.54
C MET A 41 13.39 -26.25 -23.33
N GLY A 42 14.56 -26.09 -22.71
CA GLY A 42 15.85 -26.02 -23.44
C GLY A 42 16.00 -24.86 -24.43
N ALA A 43 15.20 -23.81 -24.32
CA ALA A 43 15.28 -22.63 -25.18
C ALA A 43 15.83 -21.45 -24.36
N GLU A 44 17.12 -21.13 -24.49
CA GLU A 44 17.79 -20.00 -23.80
C GLU A 44 17.04 -18.67 -23.96
N ALA A 45 16.36 -18.46 -25.09
CA ALA A 45 15.55 -17.26 -25.33
C ALA A 45 14.30 -17.19 -24.44
N LEU A 46 13.71 -18.34 -24.08
CA LEU A 46 12.55 -18.41 -23.19
C LEU A 46 12.98 -18.22 -21.73
N ASP A 47 14.13 -18.77 -21.34
CA ASP A 47 14.70 -18.59 -20.01
C ASP A 47 15.07 -17.11 -19.77
N ASN A 48 15.76 -16.47 -20.72
CA ASN A 48 16.08 -15.04 -20.64
C ASN A 48 14.83 -14.15 -20.57
N ALA A 49 13.79 -14.46 -21.35
CA ALA A 49 12.54 -13.70 -21.32
C ALA A 49 11.79 -13.89 -19.99
N CYS A 50 11.84 -15.09 -19.39
CA CYS A 50 11.28 -15.34 -18.07
C CYS A 50 12.03 -14.59 -16.96
N ASP A 51 13.36 -14.52 -17.03
CA ASP A 51 14.19 -13.80 -16.07
C ASP A 51 13.99 -12.27 -16.18
N GLU A 52 14.02 -11.70 -17.40
CA GLU A 52 13.74 -10.27 -17.62
C GLU A 52 12.32 -9.90 -17.17
N PHE A 53 11.34 -10.78 -17.44
CA PHE A 53 9.97 -10.58 -16.96
C PHE A 53 9.93 -10.60 -15.43
N HIS A 54 10.64 -11.53 -14.79
CA HIS A 54 10.69 -11.61 -13.33
C HIS A 54 11.27 -10.34 -12.72
N ASP A 55 12.42 -9.86 -13.21
CA ASP A 55 13.11 -8.68 -12.68
C ASP A 55 12.29 -7.40 -12.87
N SER A 56 11.70 -7.22 -14.06
CA SER A 56 10.81 -6.10 -14.36
C SER A 56 9.60 -6.08 -13.42
N TRP A 57 8.99 -7.23 -13.20
CA TRP A 57 7.83 -7.34 -12.33
C TRP A 57 8.15 -7.23 -10.84
N ASP A 58 9.28 -7.75 -10.36
CA ASP A 58 9.72 -7.55 -8.98
C ASP A 58 9.97 -6.05 -8.70
N ASN A 59 10.55 -5.33 -9.67
CA ASN A 59 10.72 -3.87 -9.58
C ASN A 59 9.35 -3.14 -9.56
N ALA A 60 8.41 -3.53 -10.42
CA ALA A 60 7.07 -2.96 -10.42
C ALA A 60 6.35 -3.18 -9.08
N ILE A 61 6.43 -4.39 -8.52
CA ILE A 61 5.85 -4.72 -7.21
C ILE A 61 6.49 -3.88 -6.10
N LYS A 62 7.81 -3.71 -6.11
CA LYS A 62 8.52 -2.83 -5.15
C LYS A 62 8.01 -1.39 -5.22
N LYS A 63 7.86 -0.83 -6.43
CA LYS A 63 7.33 0.53 -6.61
C LYS A 63 5.90 0.68 -6.08
N ILE A 64 5.06 -0.34 -6.28
CA ILE A 64 3.70 -0.36 -5.74
C ILE A 64 3.73 -0.41 -4.21
N ALA A 65 4.62 -1.21 -3.62
CA ALA A 65 4.81 -1.29 -2.18
C ALA A 65 5.25 0.07 -1.60
N ASP A 66 6.27 0.69 -2.20
CA ASP A 66 6.80 1.99 -1.77
C ASP A 66 5.73 3.09 -1.84
N GLY A 67 4.97 3.12 -2.94
CA GLY A 67 3.85 4.06 -3.12
C GLY A 67 2.75 3.85 -2.08
N THR A 68 2.42 2.60 -1.78
CA THR A 68 1.41 2.25 -0.78
C THR A 68 1.86 2.67 0.62
N GLN A 69 3.12 2.44 0.97
CA GLN A 69 3.70 2.87 2.24
C GLN A 69 3.70 4.41 2.37
N ALA A 70 4.06 5.13 1.31
CA ALA A 70 4.03 6.59 1.30
C ALA A 70 2.60 7.13 1.53
N ILE A 71 1.60 6.49 0.95
CA ILE A 71 0.18 6.84 1.19
C ILE A 71 -0.18 6.57 2.66
N GLU A 72 0.18 5.41 3.21
CA GLU A 72 -0.08 5.07 4.62
C GLU A 72 0.52 6.10 5.58
N GLU A 73 1.76 6.52 5.36
CA GLU A 73 2.44 7.52 6.18
C GLU A 73 1.73 8.87 6.12
N LYS A 74 1.32 9.32 4.93
CA LYS A 74 0.57 10.57 4.78
C LYS A 74 -0.78 10.52 5.49
N LEU A 75 -1.47 9.38 5.44
CA LEU A 75 -2.73 9.18 6.15
C LEU A 75 -2.55 9.20 7.67
N LYS A 76 -1.49 8.59 8.20
CA LYS A 76 -1.14 8.68 9.62
C LYS A 76 -0.89 10.14 10.03
N GLN A 77 -0.17 10.90 9.21
CA GLN A 77 0.08 12.34 9.46
C GLN A 77 -1.23 13.14 9.47
N VAL A 78 -2.12 12.93 8.50
CA VAL A 78 -3.42 13.59 8.46
C VAL A 78 -4.23 13.29 9.72
N LYS A 79 -4.30 12.01 10.12
CA LYS A 79 -4.99 11.61 11.35
C LYS A 79 -4.43 12.30 12.59
N GLN A 80 -3.10 12.29 12.77
CA GLN A 80 -2.43 12.93 13.89
C GLN A 80 -2.67 14.45 13.95
N ASN A 81 -2.60 15.13 12.80
CA ASN A 81 -2.88 16.56 12.71
C ASN A 81 -4.32 16.87 13.14
N TYR A 82 -5.28 16.03 12.74
CA TYR A 82 -6.68 16.18 13.13
C TYR A 82 -6.90 15.94 14.63
N GLU A 83 -6.34 14.88 15.20
CA GLU A 83 -6.43 14.61 16.65
C GLU A 83 -5.83 15.77 17.45
N SER A 84 -4.70 16.33 16.99
CA SER A 84 -4.07 17.50 17.60
C SER A 84 -4.94 18.77 17.48
N LEU A 85 -5.57 18.98 16.32
CA LEU A 85 -6.48 20.11 16.10
C LEU A 85 -7.73 20.01 16.98
N GLU A 86 -8.36 18.83 17.05
CA GLU A 86 -9.52 18.62 17.93
C GLU A 86 -9.17 18.82 19.40
N HIS A 87 -8.01 18.32 19.83
CA HIS A 87 -7.54 18.52 21.21
C HIS A 87 -7.32 20.00 21.51
N SER A 88 -6.64 20.71 20.59
CA SER A 88 -6.40 22.15 20.70
C SER A 88 -7.69 22.97 20.74
N LEU A 89 -8.67 22.63 19.89
CA LEU A 89 -9.98 23.26 19.89
C LEU A 89 -10.73 23.00 21.19
N ARG A 90 -10.73 21.75 21.67
CA ARG A 90 -11.40 21.37 22.93
C ARG A 90 -10.79 22.12 24.11
N ASP A 91 -9.47 22.22 24.17
CA ASP A 91 -8.76 22.97 25.19
C ASP A 91 -9.05 24.48 25.12
N ALA A 92 -9.09 25.05 23.92
CA ALA A 92 -9.43 26.46 23.72
C ALA A 92 -10.86 26.76 24.17
N PHE A 93 -11.84 25.90 23.85
CA PHE A 93 -13.21 26.06 24.32
C PHE A 93 -13.32 25.85 25.84
N ALA A 94 -12.61 24.88 26.42
CA ALA A 94 -12.59 24.65 27.86
C ALA A 94 -11.98 25.82 28.65
N LYS A 95 -10.95 26.48 28.09
CA LYS A 95 -10.34 27.69 28.67
C LYS A 95 -11.27 28.92 28.61
N ASN A 96 -12.08 29.04 27.56
CA ASN A 96 -13.02 30.15 27.39
C ASN A 96 -14.39 29.91 28.06
N ALA A 97 -14.63 28.72 28.64
CA ALA A 97 -15.84 28.38 29.38
C ALA A 97 -15.73 28.62 30.91
N LYS A 98 -14.64 29.24 31.36
CA LYS A 98 -14.45 29.79 32.71
C LYS A 98 -14.49 31.31 32.65
#